data_AF-A0AA44SKC2-F1
#
_entry.id   AF-A0AA44SKC2-F1
#
_cell.length_a   1.000
_cell.length_b   1.000
_cell.length_c   1.000
_cell.angle_alpha   90.00
_cell.angle_beta   90.00
_cell.angle_gamma   90.00
#
_symmetry.space_group_name_H-M   'P 1'
#
loop_
_entity.id
_entity.type
_entity.pdbx_description
1 polymer ?
#
loop_
_entity_poly.entity_id
_entity_poly.type
_entity_poly.pdbx_seq_one_letter_code
_entity_poly.pdbx_strand_id
1 'polypeptide(L)'
;MTHNKVPAVQHLILAKLISTSGRNVELGTALFHNKAGLIPALLYLAFPSVSINLFLSIESNALKRWSVFPRSLRQLVMLAFLLILLPLLVLAWQAWQSLNALSAQAALTNRTTLIDARRSEAMTNAALEMERSYRQYCVLDDSTLAKVYQSQRKRYSDMLDAHAGVLPDTKLYQALRQDLNDLAQLQCKNSGPDSVSAARLEAFANANTEMVQATRTVVFSRGQQLQQEIAERGQFFGWQALVLFLLSLAMVLLFTRMIIGPVKGIERMINRLGEGRSLGDSVLLTGPRELRSVGQRIIWLSERLSWLESQRHQFLRHLSHELKTPLASMREGTELLADQVVGPLTPEQKEVVGILDDSSRNLQKLIEQLLDYNRKLADDEAELESVEIAPLVESVVSAHSLPARAKMIHTDVALAVNACLAEPMLLMSVLDNLYSNAVHYGAESGNIWIRSSLHGSTVYIDVMNTGTPIPEAEQTMIFEPFFQGSHQRKGAVKGSGLGLSIARDCIRRMRGKLYLVDDHAQNVCFRIELPLAAAKNH
;
A
#
# COMPACT_ATOMS: atom_id res chain seq x y z
N MET A 1 3.25 18.02 33.32
CA MET A 1 2.71 16.80 33.97
C MET A 1 2.30 15.82 32.89
N THR A 2 3.25 14.98 32.46
CA THR A 2 3.10 14.04 31.34
C THR A 2 3.14 12.62 31.90
N HIS A 3 1.99 11.98 32.06
CA HIS A 3 1.91 10.58 32.46
C HIS A 3 2.05 9.67 31.24
N ASN A 4 3.20 9.02 31.17
CA ASN A 4 3.57 8.00 30.22
C ASN A 4 2.86 6.68 30.59
N LYS A 5 1.84 6.26 29.83
CA LYS A 5 1.25 4.91 29.96
C LYS A 5 1.97 3.96 29.01
N VAL A 6 2.99 3.29 29.54
CA VAL A 6 3.60 2.09 28.94
C VAL A 6 2.65 0.90 29.20
N PRO A 7 2.36 0.01 28.22
CA PRO A 7 1.26 -0.94 28.34
C PRO A 7 1.62 -2.13 29.24
N ALA A 8 0.70 -2.48 30.13
CA ALA A 8 0.78 -3.56 31.13
C ALA A 8 1.21 -4.95 30.60
N VAL A 9 1.16 -5.16 29.28
CA VAL A 9 1.61 -6.39 28.60
C VAL A 9 3.14 -6.54 28.66
N GLN A 10 3.90 -5.45 28.64
CA GLN A 10 5.37 -5.48 28.72
C GLN A 10 5.87 -5.94 30.10
N HIS A 11 5.19 -5.52 31.18
CA HIS A 11 5.50 -5.97 32.54
C HIS A 11 5.14 -7.45 32.75
N LEU A 12 4.08 -7.95 32.10
CA LEU A 12 3.65 -9.35 32.25
C LEU A 12 4.60 -10.34 31.58
N ILE A 13 5.15 -9.97 30.41
CA ILE A 13 6.14 -10.77 29.69
C ILE A 13 7.48 -10.77 30.44
N LEU A 14 7.90 -9.62 30.97
CA LEU A 14 9.12 -9.51 31.78
C LEU A 14 9.02 -10.33 33.07
N ALA A 15 7.88 -10.27 33.77
CA ALA A 15 7.64 -11.02 35.00
C ALA A 15 7.65 -12.54 34.77
N LYS A 16 7.14 -13.03 33.62
CA LYS A 16 7.13 -14.46 33.29
C LYS A 16 8.52 -14.97 32.86
N LEU A 17 9.33 -14.14 32.20
CA LEU A 17 10.73 -14.43 31.84
C LEU A 17 11.66 -14.46 33.06
N ILE A 18 11.43 -13.59 34.05
CA ILE A 18 12.19 -13.56 35.31
C ILE A 18 11.85 -14.78 36.19
N SER A 19 10.58 -15.21 36.18
CA SER A 19 10.08 -16.33 36.98
C SER A 19 10.62 -17.70 36.54
N THR A 20 11.06 -17.87 35.29
CA THR A 20 11.46 -19.18 34.74
C THR A 20 12.98 -19.40 34.72
N SER A 21 13.81 -18.36 34.94
CA SER A 21 15.26 -18.45 34.74
C SER A 21 16.13 -18.29 36.00
N GLY A 22 15.61 -17.80 37.12
CA GLY A 22 16.36 -17.75 38.40
C GLY A 22 17.67 -16.93 38.42
N ARG A 23 18.08 -16.26 37.32
CA ARG A 23 19.26 -15.39 37.28
C ARG A 23 19.07 -14.20 36.33
N ASN A 24 19.50 -13.04 36.82
CA ASN A 24 19.83 -11.78 36.14
C ASN A 24 18.69 -10.90 35.60
N VAL A 25 18.26 -9.98 36.47
CA VAL A 25 17.31 -8.88 36.22
C VAL A 25 17.87 -7.79 35.27
N GLU A 26 19.18 -7.73 35.05
CA GLU A 26 19.82 -6.69 34.20
C GLU A 26 19.72 -6.93 32.68
N LEU A 27 19.35 -8.14 32.23
CA LEU A 27 19.29 -8.47 30.79
C LEU A 27 18.03 -7.94 30.07
N GLY A 28 16.92 -7.75 30.80
CA GLY A 28 15.64 -7.31 30.24
C GLY A 28 15.68 -5.89 29.68
N THR A 29 16.58 -5.05 30.20
CA THR A 29 16.77 -3.66 29.76
C THR A 29 17.67 -3.53 28.52
N ALA A 30 18.58 -4.47 28.27
CA ALA A 30 19.52 -4.39 27.14
C ALA A 30 18.89 -4.76 25.78
N LEU A 31 17.96 -5.73 25.76
CA LEU A 31 17.30 -6.22 24.54
C LEU A 31 16.31 -5.21 23.92
N PHE A 32 15.82 -4.23 24.68
CA PHE A 32 14.75 -3.33 24.26
C PHE A 32 15.20 -1.91 23.90
N HIS A 33 16.48 -1.57 24.08
CA HIS A 33 17.00 -0.22 23.81
C HIS A 33 17.82 -0.06 22.53
N ASN A 34 18.10 -1.13 21.77
CA ASN A 34 18.87 -1.01 20.53
C ASN A 34 18.14 -1.62 19.33
N LYS A 35 18.14 -0.93 18.18
CA LYS A 35 17.46 -1.34 16.92
C LYS A 35 17.93 -2.70 16.35
N ALA A 36 18.90 -3.36 16.98
CA ALA A 36 19.49 -4.64 16.59
C ALA A 36 18.92 -5.88 17.34
N GLY A 37 18.04 -5.71 18.34
CA GLY A 37 17.61 -6.80 19.24
C GLY A 37 16.58 -7.80 18.70
N LEU A 38 16.01 -7.58 17.51
CA LEU A 38 14.89 -8.41 17.01
C LEU A 38 15.33 -9.79 16.50
N ILE A 39 16.52 -9.87 15.89
CA ILE A 39 17.08 -11.11 15.32
C ILE A 39 17.55 -12.08 16.43
N PRO A 40 18.27 -11.63 17.47
CA PRO A 40 18.61 -12.49 18.62
C PRO A 40 17.37 -13.02 19.35
N ALA A 41 16.34 -12.20 19.53
CA ALA A 41 15.08 -12.63 20.16
C ALA A 41 14.34 -13.71 19.35
N LEU A 42 14.31 -13.57 18.02
CA LEU A 42 13.77 -14.56 17.09
C LEU A 42 14.54 -15.89 17.11
N LEU A 43 15.87 -15.82 17.12
CA LEU A 43 16.74 -17.00 17.21
C LEU A 43 16.62 -17.72 18.55
N TYR A 44 16.48 -16.98 19.66
CA TYR A 44 16.24 -17.56 20.97
C TYR A 44 14.88 -18.25 21.07
N LEU A 45 13.83 -17.64 20.51
CA LEU A 45 12.50 -18.26 20.42
C LEU A 45 12.50 -19.53 19.56
N ALA A 46 13.33 -19.59 18.51
CA ALA A 46 13.48 -20.76 17.66
C ALA A 46 14.36 -21.87 18.27
N PHE A 47 15.37 -21.50 19.07
CA PHE A 47 16.36 -22.43 19.64
C PHE A 47 16.59 -22.20 21.15
N PRO A 48 15.61 -22.51 22.01
CA PRO A 48 15.71 -22.27 23.46
C PRO A 48 16.78 -23.12 24.17
N SER A 49 17.28 -24.18 23.53
CA SER A 49 18.30 -25.10 24.05
C SER A 49 19.75 -24.66 23.80
N VAL A 50 19.99 -23.55 23.09
CA VAL A 50 21.33 -22.99 22.86
C VAL A 50 21.61 -21.89 23.89
N SER A 51 22.71 -22.03 24.64
CA SER A 51 23.11 -21.07 25.69
C SER A 51 23.13 -19.64 25.18
N ILE A 52 22.44 -18.73 25.89
CA ILE A 52 22.36 -17.28 25.60
C ILE A 52 23.75 -16.65 25.41
N ASN A 53 24.76 -17.15 26.14
CA ASN A 53 26.15 -16.70 26.02
C ASN A 53 26.78 -16.98 24.64
N LEU A 54 26.33 -18.02 23.92
CA LEU A 54 26.81 -18.29 22.57
C LEU A 54 26.24 -17.28 21.56
N PHE A 55 25.00 -16.83 21.76
CA PHE A 55 24.36 -15.79 20.95
C PHE A 55 24.86 -14.38 21.27
N LEU A 56 25.10 -14.06 22.54
CA LEU A 56 25.73 -12.80 22.96
C LEU A 56 27.22 -12.72 22.56
N SER A 57 27.93 -13.85 22.46
CA SER A 57 29.31 -13.86 21.97
C SER A 57 29.44 -13.53 20.48
N ILE A 58 28.37 -13.71 19.69
CA ILE A 58 28.31 -13.28 18.29
C ILE A 58 28.14 -11.75 18.21
N GLU A 59 27.66 -11.13 19.29
CA GLU A 59 27.31 -9.70 19.36
C GLU A 59 28.52 -8.76 19.46
N SER A 60 29.63 -9.19 20.07
CA SER A 60 30.76 -8.28 20.34
C SER A 60 31.70 -8.02 19.15
N ASN A 61 31.83 -8.96 18.20
CA ASN A 61 32.76 -8.82 17.08
C ASN A 61 32.12 -8.82 15.67
N ALA A 62 30.89 -9.33 15.49
CA ALA A 62 30.28 -9.46 14.15
C ALA A 62 29.32 -8.32 13.79
N LEU A 63 28.60 -7.72 14.75
CA LEU A 63 27.53 -6.76 14.48
C LEU A 63 28.02 -5.31 14.23
N LYS A 64 29.29 -4.99 14.52
CA LYS A 64 29.85 -3.65 14.24
C LYS A 64 30.10 -3.40 12.74
N ARG A 65 30.06 -4.44 11.89
CA ARG A 65 30.27 -4.36 10.44
C ARG A 65 29.06 -4.75 9.59
N TRP A 66 27.96 -5.22 10.19
CA TRP A 66 26.79 -5.62 9.42
C TRP A 66 25.85 -4.42 9.24
N SER A 67 25.87 -3.81 8.06
CA SER A 67 24.80 -2.91 7.64
C SER A 67 23.54 -3.75 7.40
N VAL A 68 22.82 -4.11 8.46
CA VAL A 68 21.63 -5.01 8.42
C VAL A 68 20.47 -4.36 7.66
N PHE A 69 20.58 -3.11 7.22
CA PHE A 69 19.58 -2.53 6.33
C PHE A 69 19.78 -3.05 4.90
N PRO A 70 18.85 -3.87 4.36
CA PRO A 70 19.00 -4.43 3.02
C PRO A 70 19.08 -3.29 2.01
N ARG A 71 20.16 -3.30 1.20
CA ARG A 71 20.39 -2.25 0.20
C ARG A 71 19.58 -2.48 -1.06
N SER A 72 19.12 -3.71 -1.28
CA SER A 72 18.38 -4.15 -2.47
C SER A 72 16.97 -4.59 -2.10
N LEU A 73 16.00 -4.34 -2.99
CA LEU A 73 14.62 -4.82 -2.87
C LEU A 73 14.58 -6.36 -2.81
N ARG A 74 15.38 -7.03 -3.64
CA ARG A 74 15.48 -8.50 -3.63
C ARG A 74 16.02 -9.02 -2.29
N GLN A 75 17.04 -8.36 -1.74
CA GLN A 75 17.58 -8.73 -0.42
C GLN A 75 16.54 -8.53 0.68
N LEU A 76 15.79 -7.43 0.63
CA LEU A 76 14.74 -7.11 1.58
C LEU A 76 13.60 -8.13 1.55
N VAL A 77 13.16 -8.53 0.36
CA VAL A 77 12.14 -9.58 0.17
C VAL A 77 12.66 -10.94 0.64
N MET A 78 13.88 -11.34 0.26
CA MET A 78 14.47 -12.60 0.72
C MET A 78 14.65 -12.64 2.24
N LEU A 79 15.10 -11.54 2.83
CA LEU A 79 15.24 -11.42 4.29
C LEU A 79 13.88 -11.52 4.99
N ALA A 80 12.83 -10.90 4.43
CA ALA A 80 11.48 -11.01 4.95
C ALA A 80 10.99 -12.46 4.95
N PHE A 81 11.12 -13.15 3.81
CA PHE A 81 10.77 -14.57 3.73
C PHE A 81 11.56 -15.42 4.72
N LEU A 82 12.87 -15.21 4.82
CA LEU A 82 13.70 -15.97 5.75
C LEU A 82 13.31 -15.73 7.21
N LEU A 83 13.13 -14.47 7.63
CA LEU A 83 12.78 -14.11 9.00
C LEU A 83 11.37 -14.56 9.41
N ILE A 84 10.44 -14.64 8.46
CA ILE A 84 9.06 -15.05 8.72
C ILE A 84 8.93 -16.57 8.66
N LEU A 85 9.48 -17.22 7.63
CA LEU A 85 9.22 -18.63 7.32
C LEU A 85 10.10 -19.59 8.13
N LEU A 86 11.36 -19.23 8.39
CA LEU A 86 12.30 -20.11 9.10
C LEU A 86 11.83 -20.45 10.53
N PRO A 87 11.40 -19.48 11.37
CA PRO A 87 10.91 -19.78 12.71
C PRO A 87 9.63 -20.65 12.70
N LEU A 88 8.74 -20.44 11.74
CA LEU A 88 7.53 -21.25 11.56
C LEU A 88 7.87 -22.70 11.21
N LEU A 89 8.86 -22.90 10.34
CA LEU A 89 9.31 -24.23 9.94
C LEU A 89 9.98 -24.96 11.12
N VAL A 90 10.80 -24.26 11.90
CA VAL A 90 11.40 -24.79 13.14
C VAL A 90 10.33 -25.18 14.16
N LEU A 91 9.31 -24.33 14.38
CA LEU A 91 8.20 -24.65 15.29
C LEU A 91 7.44 -25.90 14.80
N ALA A 92 7.13 -25.98 13.51
CA ALA A 92 6.45 -27.13 12.93
C ALA A 92 7.26 -28.43 13.12
N TRP A 93 8.57 -28.36 12.91
CA TRP A 93 9.48 -29.49 13.16
C TRP A 93 9.47 -29.93 14.63
N GLN A 94 9.59 -28.97 15.56
CA GLN A 94 9.57 -29.25 17.00
C GLN A 94 8.24 -29.85 17.46
N ALA A 95 7.11 -29.31 16.98
CA ALA A 95 5.79 -29.82 17.27
C ALA A 95 5.61 -31.25 16.75
N TRP A 96 6.07 -31.53 15.53
CA TRP A 96 6.05 -32.88 14.95
C TRP A 96 6.88 -33.87 15.76
N GLN A 97 8.10 -33.49 16.15
CA GLN A 97 8.97 -34.34 16.96
C GLN A 97 8.35 -34.62 18.35
N SER A 98 7.78 -33.60 18.99
CA SER A 98 7.11 -33.75 20.30
C SER A 98 5.86 -34.62 20.21
N LEU A 99 5.06 -34.48 19.15
CA LEU A 99 3.88 -35.31 18.92
C LEU A 99 4.25 -36.78 18.75
N ASN A 100 5.30 -37.06 17.97
CA ASN A 100 5.80 -38.43 17.78
C ASN A 100 6.27 -39.05 19.09
N ALA A 101 7.02 -38.30 19.91
CA ALA A 101 7.50 -38.76 21.21
C ALA A 101 6.35 -39.06 22.18
N LEU A 102 5.39 -38.13 22.31
CA LEU A 102 4.21 -38.30 23.17
C LEU A 102 3.32 -39.46 22.69
N SER A 103 3.15 -39.63 21.38
CA SER A 103 2.38 -40.73 20.80
C SER A 103 3.01 -42.10 21.11
N ALA A 104 4.34 -42.21 20.96
CA ALA A 104 5.08 -43.43 21.29
C ALA A 104 5.00 -43.75 22.80
N GLN A 105 5.16 -42.74 23.67
CA GLN A 105 5.01 -42.89 25.11
C GLN A 105 3.59 -43.29 25.49
N ALA A 106 2.57 -42.65 24.91
CA ALA A 106 1.17 -42.99 25.14
C ALA A 106 0.84 -44.44 24.74
N ALA A 107 1.36 -44.91 23.60
CA ALA A 107 1.19 -46.30 23.17
C ALA A 107 1.82 -47.29 24.17
N LEU A 108 3.02 -47.00 24.66
CA LEU A 108 3.71 -47.83 25.66
C LEU A 108 2.97 -47.84 27.01
N THR A 109 2.57 -46.67 27.51
CA THR A 109 1.81 -46.53 28.77
C THR A 109 0.47 -47.24 28.68
N ASN A 110 -0.27 -47.08 27.58
CA ASN A 110 -1.56 -47.76 27.41
C ASN A 110 -1.41 -49.30 27.37
N ARG A 111 -0.39 -49.80 26.66
CA ARG A 111 -0.11 -51.24 26.59
C ARG A 111 0.24 -51.83 27.97
N THR A 112 1.12 -51.17 28.71
CA THR A 112 1.57 -51.64 30.04
C THR A 112 0.44 -51.56 31.06
N THR A 113 -0.32 -50.46 31.08
CA THR A 113 -1.52 -50.30 31.91
C THR A 113 -2.54 -51.43 31.71
N LEU A 114 -2.82 -51.82 30.47
CA LEU A 114 -3.75 -52.92 30.18
C LEU A 114 -3.24 -54.27 30.69
N ILE A 115 -1.93 -54.53 30.58
CA ILE A 115 -1.29 -55.76 31.09
C ILE A 115 -1.37 -55.80 32.61
N ASP A 116 -1.02 -54.71 33.28
CA ASP A 116 -1.00 -54.59 34.74
C ASP A 116 -2.42 -54.74 35.33
N ALA A 117 -3.42 -54.10 34.70
CA ALA A 117 -4.82 -54.21 35.10
C ALA A 117 -5.34 -55.65 34.95
N ARG A 118 -5.14 -56.28 33.78
CA ARG A 118 -5.56 -57.67 33.55
C ARG A 118 -4.87 -58.65 34.48
N ARG A 119 -3.58 -58.42 34.81
CA ARG A 119 -2.85 -59.27 35.76
C ARG A 119 -3.45 -59.16 37.16
N SER A 120 -3.75 -57.95 37.64
CA SER A 120 -4.38 -57.77 38.96
C SER A 120 -5.76 -58.44 39.06
N GLU A 121 -6.54 -58.42 37.99
CA GLU A 121 -7.84 -59.11 37.91
C GLU A 121 -7.64 -60.64 37.90
N ALA A 122 -6.69 -61.14 37.11
CA ALA A 122 -6.35 -62.57 37.10
C ALA A 122 -5.85 -63.08 38.46
N MET A 123 -5.09 -62.26 39.19
CA MET A 123 -4.64 -62.56 40.55
C MET A 123 -5.81 -62.62 41.53
N THR A 124 -6.81 -61.74 41.40
CA THR A 124 -8.04 -61.79 42.20
C THR A 124 -8.78 -63.11 42.01
N ASN A 125 -8.95 -63.53 40.75
CA ASN A 125 -9.59 -64.81 40.43
C ASN A 125 -8.78 -66.00 40.95
N ALA A 126 -7.45 -65.96 40.81
CA ALA A 126 -6.57 -67.01 41.32
C ALA A 126 -6.59 -67.11 42.85
N ALA A 127 -6.67 -66.00 43.58
CA ALA A 127 -6.80 -66.00 45.04
C ALA A 127 -8.11 -66.66 45.49
N LEU A 128 -9.22 -66.36 44.82
CA LEU A 128 -10.53 -66.99 45.09
C LEU A 128 -10.53 -68.49 44.73
N GLU A 129 -9.91 -68.87 43.62
CA GLU A 129 -9.76 -70.28 43.24
C GLU A 129 -8.92 -71.06 44.26
N MET A 130 -7.83 -70.46 44.76
CA MET A 130 -7.00 -71.04 45.82
C MET A 130 -7.78 -71.25 47.12
N GLU A 131 -8.59 -70.26 47.53
CA GLU A 131 -9.43 -70.39 48.72
C GLU A 131 -10.48 -71.51 48.54
N ARG A 132 -11.15 -71.55 47.39
CA ARG A 132 -12.16 -72.57 47.07
C ARG A 132 -11.55 -73.97 47.03
N SER A 133 -10.42 -74.16 46.34
CA SER A 133 -9.76 -75.46 46.21
C SER A 133 -9.24 -75.97 47.55
N TYR A 134 -8.71 -75.08 48.40
CA TYR A 134 -8.29 -75.43 49.75
C TYR A 134 -9.48 -75.84 50.65
N ARG A 135 -10.57 -75.06 50.64
CA ARG A 135 -11.79 -75.42 51.39
C ARG A 135 -12.37 -76.76 50.93
N GLN A 136 -12.41 -77.02 49.63
CA GLN A 136 -12.85 -78.30 49.08
C GLN A 136 -11.93 -79.46 49.49
N TYR A 137 -10.61 -79.24 49.44
CA TYR A 137 -9.62 -80.22 49.93
C TYR A 137 -9.85 -80.57 51.41
N CYS A 138 -10.07 -79.58 52.28
CA CYS A 138 -10.30 -79.85 53.71
C CYS A 138 -11.63 -80.55 54.04
N VAL A 139 -12.62 -80.51 53.14
CA VAL A 139 -13.92 -81.18 53.32
C VAL A 139 -13.91 -82.59 52.73
N LEU A 140 -13.27 -82.79 51.58
CA LEU A 140 -13.28 -84.05 50.83
C LEU A 140 -12.06 -84.95 51.10
N ASP A 141 -10.99 -84.41 51.70
CA ASP A 141 -9.72 -85.10 52.01
C ASP A 141 -9.07 -85.79 50.79
N ASP A 142 -9.29 -85.25 49.59
CA ASP A 142 -8.77 -85.80 48.34
C ASP A 142 -7.38 -85.23 48.00
N SER A 143 -6.37 -86.11 47.96
CA SER A 143 -4.98 -85.77 47.61
C SER A 143 -4.81 -85.12 46.23
N THR A 144 -5.75 -85.30 45.29
CA THR A 144 -5.73 -84.65 43.97
C THR A 144 -6.04 -83.16 44.09
N LEU A 145 -6.97 -82.76 44.96
CA LEU A 145 -7.32 -81.37 45.24
C LEU A 145 -6.17 -80.62 45.93
N ALA A 146 -5.38 -81.29 46.78
CA ALA A 146 -4.17 -80.71 47.36
C ALA A 146 -3.13 -80.33 46.28
N LYS A 147 -2.97 -81.15 45.23
CA LYS A 147 -2.10 -80.84 44.09
C LYS A 147 -2.63 -79.65 43.27
N VAL A 148 -3.95 -79.56 43.08
CA VAL A 148 -4.60 -78.42 42.42
C VAL A 148 -4.34 -77.13 43.19
N TYR A 149 -4.53 -77.14 44.51
CA TYR A 149 -4.23 -76.00 45.38
C TYR A 149 -2.77 -75.54 45.26
N GLN A 150 -1.80 -76.48 45.37
CA GLN A 150 -0.38 -76.13 45.26
C GLN A 150 -0.02 -75.59 43.87
N SER A 151 -0.65 -76.10 42.80
CA SER A 151 -0.48 -75.57 41.44
C SER A 151 -1.03 -74.15 41.31
N GLN A 152 -2.23 -73.88 41.85
CA GLN A 152 -2.82 -72.54 41.85
C GLN A 152 -2.00 -71.55 42.68
N ARG A 153 -1.49 -71.97 43.85
CA ARG A 153 -0.57 -71.17 44.69
C ARG A 153 0.69 -70.78 43.94
N LYS A 154 1.32 -71.75 43.25
CA LYS A 154 2.51 -71.47 42.41
C LYS A 154 2.17 -70.49 41.28
N ARG A 155 1.05 -70.67 40.59
CA ARG A 155 0.61 -69.76 39.52
C ARG A 155 0.38 -68.34 40.04
N TYR A 156 -0.24 -68.18 41.22
CA TYR A 156 -0.39 -66.87 41.85
C TYR A 156 0.98 -66.27 42.20
N SER A 157 1.89 -67.08 42.77
CA SER A 157 3.25 -66.68 43.09
C SER A 157 4.01 -66.14 41.87
N ASP A 158 3.92 -66.82 40.72
CA ASP A 158 4.55 -66.39 39.47
C ASP A 158 3.96 -65.06 38.96
N MET A 159 2.63 -64.89 39.08
CA MET A 159 1.96 -63.63 38.72
C MET A 159 2.35 -62.48 39.66
N LEU A 160 2.47 -62.75 40.97
CA LEU A 160 2.92 -61.77 41.97
C LEU A 160 4.34 -61.29 41.68
N ASP A 161 5.26 -62.19 41.33
CA ASP A 161 6.64 -61.85 40.98
C ASP A 161 6.69 -60.99 39.71
N ALA A 162 5.90 -61.31 38.69
CA ALA A 162 5.79 -60.49 37.49
C ALA A 162 5.17 -59.11 37.77
N HIS A 163 4.32 -58.99 38.80
CA HIS A 163 3.63 -57.76 39.19
C HIS A 163 4.40 -56.86 40.17
N ALA A 164 5.50 -57.36 40.74
CA ALA A 164 6.27 -56.68 41.77
C ALA A 164 6.70 -55.25 41.37
N GLY A 165 7.11 -55.05 40.11
CA GLY A 165 7.54 -53.74 39.60
C GLY A 165 6.44 -52.70 39.39
N VAL A 166 5.17 -53.08 39.55
CA VAL A 166 4.01 -52.17 39.42
C VAL A 166 3.60 -51.59 40.77
N LEU A 167 3.87 -52.31 41.86
CA LEU A 167 3.43 -51.93 43.19
C LEU A 167 4.22 -50.72 43.71
N PRO A 168 3.55 -49.74 44.34
CA PRO A 168 4.18 -48.52 44.80
C PRO A 168 5.08 -48.74 46.04
N ASP A 169 4.77 -49.75 46.86
CA ASP A 169 5.54 -50.11 48.05
C ASP A 169 5.94 -51.60 48.00
N THR A 170 7.23 -51.86 48.24
CA THR A 170 7.80 -53.21 48.32
C THR A 170 7.25 -54.00 49.52
N LYS A 171 6.78 -53.33 50.57
CA LYS A 171 6.20 -53.97 51.76
C LYS A 171 4.99 -54.83 51.41
N LEU A 172 4.13 -54.36 50.50
CA LEU A 172 2.90 -55.05 50.14
C LEU A 172 3.19 -56.32 49.33
N TYR A 173 4.20 -56.27 48.45
CA TYR A 173 4.74 -57.45 47.77
C TYR A 173 5.33 -58.45 48.79
N GLN A 174 6.14 -57.98 49.74
CA GLN A 174 6.76 -58.83 50.76
C GLN A 174 5.72 -59.51 51.67
N ALA A 175 4.68 -58.78 52.09
CA ALA A 175 3.57 -59.31 52.88
C ALA A 175 2.84 -60.43 52.13
N LEU A 176 2.43 -60.18 50.88
CA LEU A 176 1.80 -61.20 50.05
C LEU A 176 2.71 -62.41 49.79
N ARG A 177 4.02 -62.19 49.63
CA ARG A 177 4.97 -63.28 49.45
C ARG A 177 5.11 -64.12 50.72
N GLN A 178 5.09 -63.48 51.88
CA GLN A 178 5.11 -64.15 53.17
C GLN A 178 3.82 -64.94 53.39
N ASP A 179 2.66 -64.35 53.12
CA ASP A 179 1.36 -65.03 53.19
C ASP A 179 1.35 -66.29 52.30
N LEU A 180 1.85 -66.20 51.06
CA LEU A 180 1.96 -67.36 50.17
C LEU A 180 2.89 -68.46 50.68
N ASN A 181 3.94 -68.10 51.42
CA ASN A 181 4.84 -69.05 52.06
C ASN A 181 4.16 -69.72 53.27
N ASP A 182 3.44 -68.95 54.08
CA ASP A 182 2.71 -69.45 55.24
C ASP A 182 1.51 -70.34 54.85
N LEU A 183 0.93 -70.08 53.67
CA LEU A 183 -0.08 -70.89 53.01
C LEU A 183 0.49 -72.20 52.39
N ALA A 184 1.81 -72.38 52.36
CA ALA A 184 2.41 -73.62 51.83
C ALA A 184 2.25 -74.83 52.78
N GLN A 185 2.12 -74.58 54.09
CA GLN A 185 2.18 -75.60 55.16
C GLN A 185 0.83 -75.87 55.84
N LEU A 186 -0.28 -75.58 55.17
CA LEU A 186 -1.61 -75.70 55.78
C LEU A 186 -2.01 -77.16 56.08
N GLN A 187 -2.73 -77.36 57.19
CA GLN A 187 -3.26 -78.65 57.62
C GLN A 187 -4.79 -78.60 57.63
N CYS A 188 -5.45 -79.70 57.27
CA CYS A 188 -6.90 -79.84 57.33
C CYS A 188 -7.28 -80.88 58.39
N LYS A 189 -8.40 -80.66 59.08
CA LYS A 189 -9.07 -81.68 59.89
C LYS A 189 -10.43 -81.94 59.23
N ASN A 190 -10.84 -83.19 59.05
CA ASN A 190 -12.01 -83.64 58.25
C ASN A 190 -13.38 -83.05 58.67
N SER A 191 -13.53 -81.73 58.49
CA SER A 191 -14.65 -80.86 58.85
C SER A 191 -14.45 -79.40 58.36
N GLY A 192 -13.39 -79.10 57.61
CA GLY A 192 -13.05 -77.76 57.12
C GLY A 192 -11.66 -77.27 57.56
N PRO A 193 -11.26 -76.07 57.11
CA PRO A 193 -10.00 -75.47 57.54
C PRO A 193 -10.01 -75.14 59.03
N ASP A 194 -8.87 -75.31 59.71
CA ASP A 194 -8.74 -74.89 61.11
C ASP A 194 -8.74 -73.36 61.22
N SER A 195 -8.96 -72.85 62.44
CA SER A 195 -9.08 -71.40 62.67
C SER A 195 -7.82 -70.61 62.26
N VAL A 196 -6.64 -71.24 62.35
CA VAL A 196 -5.36 -70.64 61.94
C VAL A 196 -5.26 -70.54 60.42
N SER A 197 -5.61 -71.61 59.69
CA SER A 197 -5.59 -71.64 58.23
C SER A 197 -6.66 -70.73 57.62
N ALA A 198 -7.84 -70.68 58.25
CA ALA A 198 -8.90 -69.74 57.88
C ALA A 198 -8.44 -68.28 58.03
N ALA A 199 -7.82 -67.93 59.17
CA ALA A 199 -7.28 -66.59 59.40
C ALA A 199 -6.16 -66.22 58.41
N ARG A 200 -5.29 -67.16 58.05
CA ARG A 200 -4.23 -66.95 57.04
C ARG A 200 -4.79 -66.72 55.63
N LEU A 201 -5.83 -67.45 55.24
CA LEU A 201 -6.51 -67.24 53.96
C LEU A 201 -7.22 -65.89 53.89
N GLU A 202 -7.86 -65.48 54.98
CA GLU A 202 -8.49 -64.16 55.09
C GLU A 202 -7.45 -63.03 55.02
N ALA A 203 -6.32 -63.18 55.72
CA ALA A 203 -5.21 -62.23 55.65
C ALA A 203 -4.68 -62.08 54.22
N PHE A 204 -4.44 -63.19 53.52
CA PHE A 204 -4.01 -63.20 52.13
C PHE A 204 -5.05 -62.57 51.17
N ALA A 205 -6.35 -62.87 51.36
CA ALA A 205 -7.42 -62.30 50.54
C ALA A 205 -7.52 -60.78 50.72
N ASN A 206 -7.36 -60.30 51.96
CA ASN A 206 -7.32 -58.86 52.28
C ASN A 206 -6.09 -58.20 51.65
N ALA A 207 -4.90 -58.80 51.78
CA ALA A 207 -3.67 -58.30 51.17
C ALA A 207 -3.75 -58.27 49.63
N ASN A 208 -4.36 -59.28 49.00
CA ASN A 208 -4.61 -59.28 47.55
C ASN A 208 -5.58 -58.16 47.15
N THR A 209 -6.62 -57.91 47.96
CA THR A 209 -7.54 -56.79 47.71
C THR A 209 -6.82 -55.45 47.79
N GLU A 210 -5.95 -55.25 48.79
CA GLU A 210 -5.12 -54.06 48.94
C GLU A 210 -4.16 -53.87 47.75
N MET A 211 -3.54 -54.96 47.27
CA MET A 211 -2.70 -54.97 46.07
C MET A 211 -3.46 -54.52 44.82
N VAL A 212 -4.68 -55.01 44.62
CA VAL A 212 -5.51 -54.63 43.46
C VAL A 212 -5.84 -53.14 43.52
N GLN A 213 -6.17 -52.61 44.70
CA GLN A 213 -6.43 -51.17 44.87
C GLN A 213 -5.16 -50.33 44.64
N ALA A 214 -4.02 -50.76 45.16
CA ALA A 214 -2.72 -50.13 44.91
C ALA A 214 -2.37 -50.14 43.40
N THR A 215 -2.68 -51.23 42.69
CA THR A 215 -2.47 -51.33 41.25
C THR A 215 -3.37 -50.37 40.48
N ARG A 216 -4.66 -50.30 40.83
CA ARG A 216 -5.63 -49.40 40.19
C ARG A 216 -5.23 -47.93 40.35
N THR A 217 -4.75 -47.55 41.54
CA THR A 217 -4.28 -46.18 41.80
C THR A 217 -3.04 -45.82 40.98
N VAL A 218 -2.05 -46.71 40.87
CA VAL A 218 -0.85 -46.52 40.01
C VAL A 218 -1.22 -46.42 38.53
N VAL A 219 -2.11 -47.29 38.06
CA VAL A 219 -2.61 -47.25 36.68
C VAL A 219 -3.30 -45.92 36.38
N PHE A 220 -4.18 -45.47 37.27
CA PHE A 220 -4.90 -44.21 37.12
C PHE A 220 -3.94 -43.01 37.13
N SER A 221 -2.98 -42.98 38.06
CA SER A 221 -2.02 -41.87 38.17
C SER A 221 -1.12 -41.76 36.93
N ARG A 222 -0.66 -42.89 36.35
CA ARG A 222 0.11 -42.89 35.09
C ARG A 222 -0.69 -42.28 33.93
N GLY A 223 -1.98 -42.62 33.82
CA GLY A 223 -2.88 -42.04 32.81
C GLY A 223 -3.05 -40.54 32.98
N GLN A 224 -3.24 -40.08 34.22
CA GLN A 224 -3.38 -38.66 34.53
C GLN A 224 -2.09 -37.87 34.25
N GLN A 225 -0.92 -38.41 34.61
CA GLN A 225 0.38 -37.80 34.31
C GLN A 225 0.59 -37.62 32.81
N LEU A 226 0.30 -38.66 32.02
CA LEU A 226 0.39 -38.58 30.56
C LEU A 226 -0.53 -37.49 29.99
N GLN A 227 -1.77 -37.38 30.49
CA GLN A 227 -2.69 -36.32 30.07
C GLN A 227 -2.17 -34.93 30.43
N GLN A 228 -1.57 -34.76 31.61
CA GLN A 228 -0.96 -33.51 32.04
C GLN A 228 0.25 -33.14 31.15
N GLU A 229 1.14 -34.10 30.86
CA GLU A 229 2.27 -33.88 29.95
C GLU A 229 1.82 -33.45 28.55
N ILE A 230 0.77 -34.08 28.01
CA ILE A 230 0.17 -33.69 26.72
C ILE A 230 -0.41 -32.28 26.80
N ALA A 231 -1.14 -31.95 27.87
CA ALA A 231 -1.75 -30.64 28.03
C ALA A 231 -0.71 -29.52 28.18
N GLU A 232 0.33 -29.72 28.99
CA GLU A 232 1.41 -28.74 29.18
C GLU A 232 2.20 -28.51 27.88
N ARG A 233 2.53 -29.59 27.16
CA ARG A 233 3.20 -29.49 25.85
C ARG A 233 2.32 -28.78 24.83
N GLY A 234 1.03 -29.09 24.80
CA GLY A 234 0.05 -28.43 23.93
C GLY A 234 -0.06 -26.93 24.21
N GLN A 235 -0.18 -26.53 25.48
CA GLN A 235 -0.22 -25.11 25.86
C GLN A 235 1.07 -24.37 25.52
N PHE A 236 2.22 -25.00 25.74
CA PHE A 236 3.52 -24.44 25.41
C PHE A 236 3.64 -24.12 23.91
N PHE A 237 3.33 -25.08 23.03
CA PHE A 237 3.32 -24.85 21.59
C PHE A 237 2.26 -23.83 21.16
N GLY A 238 1.10 -23.81 21.81
CA GLY A 238 0.05 -22.81 21.55
C GLY A 238 0.53 -21.38 21.80
N TRP A 239 1.20 -21.12 22.93
CA TRP A 239 1.77 -19.81 23.23
C TRP A 239 2.92 -19.44 22.29
N GLN A 240 3.82 -20.38 21.99
CA GLN A 240 4.89 -20.14 21.02
C GLN A 240 4.34 -19.78 19.63
N ALA A 241 3.32 -20.51 19.17
CA ALA A 241 2.64 -20.25 17.90
C ALA A 241 2.00 -18.84 17.89
N LEU A 242 1.32 -18.45 18.97
CA LEU A 242 0.71 -17.12 19.08
C LEU A 242 1.75 -15.99 19.03
N VAL A 243 2.85 -16.14 19.77
CA VAL A 243 3.94 -15.15 19.78
C VAL A 243 4.59 -15.03 18.40
N LEU A 244 4.89 -16.15 17.75
CA LEU A 244 5.47 -16.16 16.40
C LEU A 244 4.49 -15.60 15.35
N PHE A 245 3.19 -15.85 15.51
CA PHE A 245 2.15 -15.27 14.65
C PHE A 245 2.11 -13.74 14.79
N LEU A 246 2.06 -13.20 16.01
CA LEU A 246 2.04 -11.76 16.22
C LEU A 246 3.33 -11.08 15.73
N LEU A 247 4.48 -11.71 15.94
CA LEU A 247 5.77 -11.20 15.48
C LEU A 247 5.88 -11.23 13.96
N SER A 248 5.44 -12.33 13.31
CA SER A 248 5.42 -12.41 11.85
C SER A 248 4.47 -11.38 11.24
N LEU A 249 3.28 -11.17 11.81
CA LEU A 249 2.36 -10.12 11.38
C LEU A 249 3.01 -8.72 11.47
N ALA A 250 3.70 -8.42 12.57
CA ALA A 250 4.42 -7.15 12.74
C ALA A 250 5.54 -6.98 11.71
N MET A 251 6.32 -8.04 11.43
CA MET A 251 7.35 -8.04 10.37
C MET A 251 6.73 -7.82 8.99
N VAL A 252 5.62 -8.49 8.66
CA VAL A 252 4.92 -8.32 7.37
C VAL A 252 4.49 -6.86 7.21
N LEU A 253 3.86 -6.26 8.22
CA LEU A 253 3.43 -4.85 8.17
C LEU A 253 4.62 -3.90 8.00
N LEU A 254 5.74 -4.16 8.69
CA LEU A 254 6.97 -3.37 8.58
C LEU A 254 7.54 -3.45 7.16
N PHE A 255 7.75 -4.65 6.62
CA PHE A 255 8.27 -4.85 5.26
C PHE A 255 7.34 -4.26 4.20
N THR A 256 6.02 -4.44 4.36
CA THR A 256 4.99 -3.84 3.51
C THR A 256 5.13 -2.32 3.46
N ARG A 257 5.24 -1.67 4.61
CA ARG A 257 5.41 -0.21 4.69
C ARG A 257 6.73 0.25 4.08
N MET A 258 7.80 -0.51 4.26
CA MET A 258 9.14 -0.21 3.71
C MET A 258 9.21 -0.36 2.19
N ILE A 259 8.39 -1.23 1.59
CA ILE A 259 8.32 -1.42 0.13
C ILE A 259 7.34 -0.43 -0.51
N ILE A 260 6.09 -0.35 -0.02
CA ILE A 260 5.03 0.45 -0.64
C ILE A 260 5.24 1.95 -0.42
N GLY A 261 5.80 2.37 0.72
CA GLY A 261 6.01 3.78 1.05
C GLY A 261 6.80 4.53 -0.03
N PRO A 262 8.01 4.05 -0.41
CA PRO A 262 8.80 4.66 -1.48
C PRO A 262 8.14 4.61 -2.86
N VAL A 263 7.39 3.55 -3.18
CA VAL A 263 6.66 3.43 -4.47
C VAL A 263 5.60 4.52 -4.60
N LYS A 264 4.82 4.79 -3.54
CA LYS A 264 3.89 5.93 -3.51
C LYS A 264 4.58 7.30 -3.63
N GLY A 265 5.87 7.37 -3.29
CA GLY A 265 6.69 8.56 -3.53
C GLY A 265 6.96 8.77 -5.02
N ILE A 266 7.35 7.70 -5.72
CA ILE A 266 7.58 7.70 -7.17
C ILE A 266 6.30 8.03 -7.94
N GLU A 267 5.16 7.45 -7.55
CA GLU A 267 3.86 7.76 -8.16
C GLU A 267 3.54 9.26 -8.08
N ARG A 268 3.75 9.87 -6.90
CA ARG A 268 3.57 11.33 -6.72
C ARG A 268 4.54 12.15 -7.57
N MET A 269 5.77 11.68 -7.77
CA MET A 269 6.72 12.34 -8.66
C MET A 269 6.25 12.32 -10.11
N ILE A 270 5.75 11.17 -10.59
CA ILE A 270 5.24 11.02 -11.96
C ILE A 270 4.01 11.91 -12.17
N ASN A 271 3.06 11.92 -11.23
CA ASN A 271 1.86 12.75 -11.36
C ASN A 271 2.21 14.25 -11.38
N ARG A 272 3.15 14.70 -10.54
CA ARG A 272 3.62 16.09 -10.57
C ARG A 272 4.30 16.45 -11.90
N LEU A 273 5.12 15.55 -12.44
CA LEU A 273 5.73 15.74 -13.75
C LEU A 273 4.67 15.83 -14.86
N GLY A 274 3.62 14.99 -14.81
CA GLY A 274 2.50 15.03 -15.74
C GLY A 274 1.65 16.30 -15.65
N GLU A 275 1.60 16.94 -14.48
CA GLU A 275 0.95 18.25 -14.25
C GLU A 275 1.84 19.45 -14.64
N GLY A 276 3.07 19.22 -15.15
CA GLY A 276 4.01 20.29 -15.47
C GLY A 276 4.63 20.97 -14.24
N ARG A 277 4.48 20.40 -13.04
CA ARG A 277 5.01 20.98 -11.80
C ARG A 277 6.45 20.56 -11.56
N SER A 278 7.26 21.48 -11.07
CA SER A 278 8.66 21.18 -10.74
C SER A 278 8.77 20.12 -9.64
N LEU A 279 9.65 19.15 -9.89
CA LEU A 279 10.10 18.17 -8.91
C LEU A 279 11.15 18.86 -8.02
N GLY A 280 10.72 19.72 -7.09
CA GLY A 280 11.63 20.49 -6.22
C GLY A 280 12.67 19.62 -5.48
N ASP A 281 13.74 20.26 -5.00
CA ASP A 281 14.98 19.65 -4.47
C ASP A 281 14.82 18.65 -3.31
N SER A 282 13.65 18.54 -2.69
CA SER A 282 13.47 17.88 -1.41
C SER A 282 12.97 16.43 -1.46
N VAL A 283 13.04 15.73 -2.60
CA VAL A 283 12.73 14.29 -2.61
C VAL A 283 13.93 13.51 -2.08
N LEU A 284 14.06 13.45 -0.75
CA LEU A 284 14.92 12.50 -0.06
C LEU A 284 14.49 11.08 -0.43
N LEU A 285 15.13 10.54 -1.47
CA LEU A 285 14.95 9.19 -2.01
C LEU A 285 15.33 8.14 -0.94
N THR A 286 14.39 7.88 -0.04
CA THR A 286 14.56 6.94 1.06
C THR A 286 13.98 5.60 0.60
N GLY A 287 14.84 4.59 0.41
CA GLY A 287 14.37 3.27 -0.02
C GLY A 287 15.47 2.35 -0.58
N PRO A 288 15.07 1.16 -1.06
CA PRO A 288 15.95 0.21 -1.73
C PRO A 288 16.68 0.84 -2.94
N ARG A 289 17.88 0.34 -3.26
CA ARG A 289 18.73 0.84 -4.36
C ARG A 289 17.99 0.90 -5.70
N GLU A 290 17.16 -0.10 -5.99
CA GLU A 290 16.40 -0.20 -7.24
C GLU A 290 15.38 0.94 -7.34
N LEU A 291 14.63 1.23 -6.27
CA LEU A 291 13.67 2.34 -6.24
C LEU A 291 14.38 3.71 -6.26
N ARG A 292 15.54 3.83 -5.61
CA ARG A 292 16.36 5.04 -5.69
C ARG A 292 16.86 5.31 -7.10
N SER A 293 17.30 4.27 -7.81
CA SER A 293 17.74 4.37 -9.21
C SER A 293 16.59 4.84 -10.12
N VAL A 294 15.38 4.31 -9.92
CA VAL A 294 14.19 4.77 -10.66
C VAL A 294 13.89 6.24 -10.36
N GLY A 295 13.92 6.65 -9.09
CA GLY A 295 13.71 8.06 -8.73
C GLY A 295 14.75 8.99 -9.35
N GLN A 296 16.03 8.60 -9.38
CA GLN A 296 17.09 9.37 -10.07
C GLN A 296 16.84 9.50 -11.58
N ARG A 297 16.35 8.43 -12.24
CA ARG A 297 15.99 8.48 -13.67
C ARG A 297 14.83 9.43 -13.94
N ILE A 298 13.86 9.53 -13.03
CA ILE A 298 12.74 10.47 -13.15
C ILE A 298 13.23 11.92 -12.99
N ILE A 299 14.13 12.18 -12.04
CA ILE A 299 14.74 13.51 -11.87
C ILE A 299 15.49 13.90 -13.16
N TRP A 300 16.35 13.02 -13.66
CA TRP A 300 17.06 13.24 -14.92
C TRP A 300 16.10 13.50 -16.10
N LEU A 301 14.98 12.76 -16.19
CA LEU A 301 13.98 12.96 -17.24
C LEU A 301 13.30 14.34 -17.12
N SER A 302 12.98 14.77 -15.90
CA SER A 302 12.41 16.09 -15.63
C SER A 302 13.35 17.22 -16.05
N GLU A 303 14.63 17.12 -15.67
CA GLU A 303 15.66 18.09 -16.08
C GLU A 303 15.83 18.10 -17.60
N ARG A 304 15.83 16.92 -18.23
CA ARG A 304 15.95 16.79 -19.69
C ARG A 304 14.76 17.41 -20.42
N LEU A 305 13.55 17.24 -19.89
CA LEU A 305 12.33 17.82 -20.47
C LEU A 305 12.35 19.35 -20.37
N SER A 306 12.65 19.88 -19.18
CA SER A 306 12.77 21.33 -18.96
C SER A 306 13.86 21.95 -19.85
N TRP A 307 14.99 21.26 -20.02
CA TRP A 307 16.05 21.68 -20.95
C TRP A 307 15.56 21.71 -22.41
N LEU A 308 14.82 20.70 -22.86
CA LEU A 308 14.24 20.66 -24.21
C LEU A 308 13.24 21.79 -24.45
N GLU A 309 12.40 22.11 -23.46
CA GLU A 309 11.47 23.24 -23.50
C GLU A 309 12.22 24.57 -23.61
N SER A 310 13.25 24.78 -22.79
CA SER A 310 14.10 25.97 -22.87
C SER A 310 14.78 26.12 -24.24
N GLN A 311 15.30 25.03 -24.80
CA GLN A 311 15.88 25.03 -26.15
C GLN A 311 14.86 25.39 -27.23
N ARG A 312 13.63 24.86 -27.13
CA ARG A 312 12.53 25.24 -28.02
C ARG A 312 12.25 26.74 -27.95
N HIS A 313 12.22 27.33 -26.75
CA HIS A 313 12.02 28.78 -26.59
C HIS A 313 13.16 29.61 -27.18
N GLN A 314 14.41 29.21 -26.93
CA GLN A 314 15.58 29.90 -27.49
C GLN A 314 15.57 29.86 -29.02
N PHE A 315 15.22 28.72 -29.61
CA PHE A 315 15.10 28.55 -31.06
C PHE A 315 14.02 29.48 -31.66
N LEU A 316 12.83 29.53 -31.05
CA LEU A 316 11.75 30.41 -31.51
C LEU A 316 12.11 31.89 -31.41
N ARG A 317 12.80 32.30 -30.33
CA ARG A 317 13.31 33.67 -30.18
C ARG A 317 14.34 34.00 -31.26
N HIS A 318 15.25 33.07 -31.56
CA HIS A 318 16.25 33.26 -32.60
C HIS A 318 15.61 33.39 -33.99
N LEU A 319 14.69 32.49 -34.35
CA LEU A 319 13.93 32.58 -35.60
C LEU A 319 13.17 33.91 -35.73
N SER A 320 12.68 34.47 -34.62
CA SER A 320 12.02 35.78 -34.62
C SER A 320 12.93 36.89 -35.12
N HIS A 321 14.19 36.90 -34.68
CA HIS A 321 15.15 37.93 -35.06
C HIS A 321 15.62 37.74 -36.50
N GLU A 322 15.93 36.50 -36.89
CA GLU A 322 16.42 36.18 -38.24
C GLU A 322 15.37 36.44 -39.33
N LEU A 323 14.08 36.34 -39.02
CA LEU A 323 13.00 36.64 -39.97
C LEU A 323 12.66 38.13 -40.04
N LYS A 324 12.80 38.90 -38.96
CA LYS A 324 12.49 40.35 -38.93
C LYS A 324 13.42 41.15 -39.84
N THR A 325 14.70 40.84 -39.85
CA THR A 325 15.72 41.58 -40.61
C THR A 325 15.50 41.55 -42.13
N PRO A 326 15.42 40.38 -42.82
CA PRO A 326 15.22 40.34 -44.28
C PRO A 326 13.87 40.94 -44.70
N LEU A 327 12.87 40.83 -43.83
CA LEU A 327 11.55 41.40 -44.07
C LEU A 327 11.55 42.93 -43.99
N ALA A 328 12.26 43.50 -43.01
CA ALA A 328 12.47 44.93 -42.93
C ALA A 328 13.17 45.46 -44.19
N SER A 329 14.20 44.75 -44.69
CA SER A 329 14.90 45.11 -45.93
C SER A 329 13.99 45.01 -47.16
N MET A 330 13.14 43.98 -47.26
CA MET A 330 12.16 43.90 -48.36
C MET A 330 11.18 45.07 -48.32
N ARG A 331 10.72 45.47 -47.12
CA ARG A 331 9.80 46.58 -46.95
C ARG A 331 10.44 47.93 -47.28
N GLU A 332 11.66 48.16 -46.81
CA GLU A 332 12.41 49.38 -47.13
C GLU A 332 12.68 49.48 -48.63
N GLY A 333 13.01 48.35 -49.29
CA GLY A 333 13.16 48.29 -50.74
C GLY A 333 11.87 48.58 -51.51
N THR A 334 10.72 48.04 -51.06
CA THR A 334 9.41 48.33 -51.69
C THR A 334 8.95 49.76 -51.44
N GLU A 335 9.23 50.32 -50.27
CA GLU A 335 8.89 51.69 -49.89
C GLU A 335 9.73 52.70 -50.69
N LEU A 336 11.04 52.47 -50.85
CA LEU A 336 11.91 53.29 -51.72
C LEU A 336 11.48 53.27 -53.19
N LEU A 337 11.00 52.13 -53.68
CA LEU A 337 10.43 52.00 -55.02
C LEU A 337 9.09 52.77 -55.13
N ALA A 338 8.21 52.64 -54.14
CA ALA A 338 6.91 53.29 -54.11
C ALA A 338 7.04 54.83 -54.07
N ASP A 339 7.98 55.34 -53.27
CA ASP A 339 8.30 56.76 -53.15
C ASP A 339 9.05 57.32 -54.38
N GLN A 340 9.36 56.47 -55.37
CA GLN A 340 10.08 56.83 -56.60
C GLN A 340 11.46 57.47 -56.35
N VAL A 341 12.07 57.21 -55.20
CA VAL A 341 13.39 57.75 -54.79
C VAL A 341 14.50 57.26 -55.73
N VAL A 342 14.37 56.02 -56.21
CA VAL A 342 15.31 55.39 -57.15
C VAL A 342 15.01 55.67 -58.62
N GLY A 343 13.91 56.37 -58.93
CA GLY A 343 13.51 56.76 -60.29
C GLY A 343 12.00 56.67 -60.54
N PRO A 344 11.50 57.28 -61.64
CA PRO A 344 10.09 57.24 -62.00
C PRO A 344 9.66 55.83 -62.45
N LEU A 345 8.50 55.38 -61.97
CA LEU A 345 7.90 54.08 -62.31
C LEU A 345 6.82 54.23 -63.39
N THR A 346 6.73 53.28 -64.32
CA THR A 346 5.60 53.17 -65.25
C THR A 346 4.31 52.80 -64.49
N PRO A 347 3.12 53.02 -65.08
CA PRO A 347 1.85 52.66 -64.45
C PRO A 347 1.79 51.18 -64.04
N GLU A 348 2.26 50.27 -64.88
CA GLU A 348 2.29 48.83 -64.59
C GLU A 348 3.29 48.50 -63.46
N GLN A 349 4.42 49.19 -63.41
CA GLN A 349 5.41 49.01 -62.34
C GLN A 349 4.89 49.51 -60.98
N LYS A 350 4.10 50.58 -60.95
CA LYS A 350 3.45 51.06 -59.71
C LYS A 350 2.48 50.04 -59.15
N GLU A 351 1.71 49.37 -60.00
CA GLU A 351 0.80 48.31 -59.59
C GLU A 351 1.58 47.12 -58.97
N VAL A 352 2.67 46.69 -59.62
CA VAL A 352 3.53 45.61 -59.10
C VAL A 352 4.17 45.98 -57.75
N VAL A 353 4.67 47.21 -57.60
CA VAL A 353 5.25 47.69 -56.34
C VAL A 353 4.20 47.73 -55.22
N GLY A 354 2.97 48.15 -55.52
CA GLY A 354 1.86 48.10 -54.58
C GLY A 354 1.56 46.67 -54.09
N ILE A 355 1.52 45.70 -55.02
CA ILE A 355 1.31 44.28 -54.67
C ILE A 355 2.46 43.74 -53.78
N LEU A 356 3.71 44.13 -54.06
CA LEU A 356 4.87 43.71 -53.28
C LEU A 356 4.87 44.32 -51.87
N ASP A 357 4.52 45.60 -51.74
CA ASP A 357 4.42 46.27 -50.44
C ASP A 357 3.32 45.64 -49.57
N ASP A 358 2.13 45.42 -50.16
CA ASP A 358 1.01 44.76 -49.48
C ASP A 358 1.37 43.31 -49.06
N SER A 359 2.05 42.57 -49.93
CA SER A 359 2.49 41.20 -49.65
C SER A 359 3.54 41.16 -48.52
N SER A 360 4.49 42.10 -48.52
CA SER A 360 5.52 42.25 -47.48
C SER A 360 4.91 42.57 -46.12
N ARG A 361 3.98 43.54 -46.07
CA ARG A 361 3.22 43.90 -44.85
C ARG A 361 2.41 42.73 -44.31
N ASN A 362 1.78 41.96 -45.19
CA ASN A 362 1.00 40.79 -44.78
C ASN A 362 1.90 39.69 -44.20
N LEU A 363 3.04 39.41 -44.82
CA LEU A 363 4.01 38.42 -44.32
C LEU A 363 4.56 38.83 -42.95
N GLN A 364 4.83 40.12 -42.73
CA GLN A 364 5.21 40.66 -41.42
C GLN A 364 4.17 40.38 -40.36
N LYS A 365 2.92 40.70 -40.66
CA LYS A 365 1.82 40.45 -39.73
C LYS A 365 1.69 38.97 -39.39
N LEU A 366 1.82 38.07 -40.37
CA LEU A 366 1.78 36.62 -40.14
C LEU A 366 2.94 36.12 -39.27
N ILE A 367 4.15 36.60 -39.52
CA ILE A 367 5.34 36.23 -38.72
C ILE A 367 5.19 36.74 -37.30
N GLU A 368 4.82 38.01 -37.11
CA GLU A 368 4.60 38.60 -35.79
C GLU A 368 3.50 37.84 -35.01
N GLN A 369 2.39 37.50 -35.67
CA GLN A 369 1.32 36.70 -35.07
C GLN A 369 1.76 35.27 -34.70
N LEU A 370 2.58 34.61 -35.54
CA LEU A 370 3.12 33.29 -35.23
C LEU A 370 4.07 33.31 -34.02
N LEU A 371 4.91 34.35 -33.94
CA LEU A 371 5.87 34.52 -32.87
C LEU A 371 5.19 34.93 -31.57
N ASP A 372 4.19 35.80 -31.64
CA ASP A 372 3.35 36.16 -30.50
C ASP A 372 2.52 34.96 -30.01
N TYR A 373 1.98 34.14 -30.92
CA TYR A 373 1.33 32.88 -30.57
C TYR A 373 2.27 31.95 -29.80
N ASN A 374 3.49 31.73 -30.31
CA ASN A 374 4.47 30.88 -29.66
C ASN A 374 5.02 31.45 -28.34
N ARG A 375 5.18 32.78 -28.24
CA ARG A 375 5.61 33.44 -26.99
C ARG A 375 4.50 33.38 -25.95
N LYS A 376 3.25 33.65 -26.35
CA LYS A 376 2.10 33.50 -25.45
C LYS A 376 1.98 32.06 -24.99
N LEU A 377 2.16 31.05 -25.85
CA LEU A 377 2.19 29.63 -25.46
C LEU A 377 3.28 29.26 -24.43
N ALA A 378 4.33 30.06 -24.30
CA ALA A 378 5.51 29.79 -23.47
C ALA A 378 5.37 30.22 -22.01
N ASP A 379 4.59 31.26 -21.72
CA ASP A 379 4.49 31.79 -20.35
C ASP A 379 3.63 30.90 -19.45
N ASP A 380 4.09 30.76 -18.19
CA ASP A 380 3.46 30.07 -17.05
C ASP A 380 2.03 30.58 -16.76
N GLU A 381 1.34 29.95 -15.78
CA GLU A 381 -0.04 30.29 -15.38
C GLU A 381 -0.28 31.80 -15.33
N ALA A 382 -1.23 32.29 -16.13
CA ALA A 382 -1.57 33.71 -16.19
C ALA A 382 -1.99 34.21 -14.80
N GLU A 383 -1.34 35.27 -14.30
CA GLU A 383 -1.75 35.92 -13.06
C GLU A 383 -3.11 36.59 -13.28
N LEU A 384 -4.16 35.99 -12.70
CA LEU A 384 -5.52 36.50 -12.85
C LEU A 384 -5.80 37.54 -11.77
N GLU A 385 -6.21 38.73 -12.21
CA GLU A 385 -6.62 39.82 -11.35
C GLU A 385 -8.05 40.28 -11.69
N SER A 386 -8.60 41.17 -10.85
CA SER A 386 -9.91 41.77 -11.10
C SER A 386 -9.75 42.85 -12.17
N VAL A 387 -10.28 42.59 -13.37
CA VAL A 387 -10.14 43.46 -14.53
C VAL A 387 -11.48 44.10 -14.88
N GLU A 388 -11.50 45.42 -15.01
CA GLU A 388 -12.68 46.16 -15.49
C GLU A 388 -12.85 45.99 -17.01
N ILE A 389 -14.05 45.63 -17.44
CA ILE A 389 -14.35 45.29 -18.84
C ILE A 389 -14.51 46.55 -19.70
N ALA A 390 -15.12 47.61 -19.15
CA ALA A 390 -15.44 48.83 -19.92
C ALA A 390 -14.19 49.51 -20.52
N PRO A 391 -13.08 49.75 -19.77
CA PRO A 391 -11.89 50.39 -20.34
C PRO A 391 -11.24 49.59 -21.48
N LEU A 392 -11.29 48.26 -21.40
CA LEU A 392 -10.79 47.36 -22.45
C LEU A 392 -11.64 47.46 -23.70
N VAL A 393 -12.97 47.41 -23.55
CA VAL A 393 -13.92 47.53 -24.67
C VAL A 393 -13.78 48.88 -25.35
N GLU A 394 -13.71 49.98 -24.60
CA GLU A 394 -13.49 51.33 -25.14
C GLU A 394 -12.20 51.42 -25.95
N SER A 395 -11.11 50.84 -25.43
CA SER A 395 -9.81 50.82 -26.11
C SER A 395 -9.88 50.08 -27.44
N VAL A 396 -10.53 48.90 -27.48
CA VAL A 396 -10.70 48.11 -28.70
C VAL A 396 -11.61 48.81 -29.72
N VAL A 397 -12.75 49.34 -29.27
CA VAL A 397 -13.68 50.07 -30.15
C VAL A 397 -13.01 51.29 -30.77
N SER A 398 -12.23 52.04 -29.98
CA SER A 398 -11.47 53.20 -30.47
C SER A 398 -10.42 52.80 -31.50
N ALA A 399 -9.65 51.73 -31.25
CA ALA A 399 -8.61 51.24 -32.15
C ALA A 399 -9.14 50.83 -33.54
N HIS A 400 -10.39 50.36 -33.61
CA HIS A 400 -11.05 49.93 -34.85
C HIS A 400 -12.12 50.90 -35.35
N SER A 401 -12.17 52.13 -34.82
CA SER A 401 -13.20 53.13 -35.15
C SER A 401 -13.20 53.55 -36.62
N LEU A 402 -12.01 53.75 -37.21
CA LEU A 402 -11.84 54.15 -38.62
C LEU A 402 -12.34 53.06 -39.59
N PRO A 403 -11.89 51.79 -39.52
CA PRO A 403 -12.40 50.74 -40.40
C PRO A 403 -13.88 50.41 -40.16
N ALA A 404 -14.39 50.55 -38.93
CA ALA A 404 -15.82 50.39 -38.65
C ALA A 404 -16.65 51.51 -39.30
N ARG A 405 -16.22 52.77 -39.18
CA ARG A 405 -16.88 53.94 -39.79
C ARG A 405 -16.85 53.89 -41.31
N ALA A 406 -15.76 53.42 -41.90
CA ALA A 406 -15.65 53.23 -43.35
C ALA A 406 -16.71 52.25 -43.91
N LYS A 407 -17.17 51.30 -43.08
CA LYS A 407 -18.25 50.35 -43.41
C LYS A 407 -19.62 50.75 -42.86
N MET A 408 -19.75 51.96 -42.30
CA MET A 408 -20.97 52.45 -41.63
C MET A 408 -21.48 51.52 -40.51
N ILE A 409 -20.57 50.81 -39.84
CA ILE A 409 -20.91 49.90 -38.74
C ILE A 409 -21.19 50.71 -37.46
N HIS A 410 -22.28 50.37 -36.76
CA HIS A 410 -22.61 50.96 -35.46
C HIS A 410 -22.28 49.97 -34.34
N THR A 411 -21.60 50.45 -33.30
CA THR A 411 -21.23 49.62 -32.15
C THR A 411 -22.08 50.01 -30.94
N ASP A 412 -22.79 49.04 -30.38
CA ASP A 412 -23.59 49.16 -29.17
C ASP A 412 -22.93 48.39 -28.02
N VAL A 413 -22.73 49.05 -26.89
CA VAL A 413 -22.04 48.47 -25.73
C VAL A 413 -22.99 48.51 -24.54
N ALA A 414 -23.36 47.33 -24.02
CA ALA A 414 -24.25 47.18 -22.88
C ALA A 414 -23.65 46.21 -21.85
N LEU A 415 -22.92 46.76 -20.88
CA LEU A 415 -22.21 45.97 -19.87
C LEU A 415 -23.01 45.91 -18.57
N ALA A 416 -23.72 44.81 -18.31
CA ALA A 416 -24.41 44.60 -17.03
C ALA A 416 -23.48 44.11 -15.90
N VAL A 417 -22.25 43.71 -16.23
CA VAL A 417 -21.21 43.27 -15.29
C VAL A 417 -19.94 44.01 -15.64
N ASN A 418 -19.35 44.70 -14.66
CA ASN A 418 -18.28 45.64 -14.96
C ASN A 418 -16.87 45.04 -14.82
N ALA A 419 -16.73 43.88 -14.16
CA ALA A 419 -15.43 43.25 -13.93
C ALA A 419 -15.47 41.72 -13.99
N CYS A 420 -14.34 41.11 -14.34
CA CYS A 420 -14.12 39.66 -14.34
C CYS A 420 -12.71 39.33 -13.86
N LEU A 421 -12.48 38.06 -13.51
CA LEU A 421 -11.16 37.58 -13.13
C LEU A 421 -10.39 37.17 -14.39
N ALA A 422 -9.37 37.95 -14.76
CA ALA A 422 -8.65 37.80 -16.01
C ALA A 422 -7.21 38.31 -15.89
N GLU A 423 -6.36 37.98 -16.87
CA GLU A 423 -5.11 38.69 -17.09
C GLU A 423 -5.38 39.80 -18.14
N PRO A 424 -5.07 41.08 -17.85
CA PRO A 424 -5.55 42.21 -18.66
C PRO A 424 -5.10 42.15 -20.12
N MET A 425 -3.85 41.76 -20.38
CA MET A 425 -3.26 41.80 -21.72
C MET A 425 -3.81 40.68 -22.62
N LEU A 426 -4.06 39.50 -22.06
CA LEU A 426 -4.68 38.36 -22.71
C LEU A 426 -6.15 38.67 -23.00
N LEU A 427 -6.89 39.25 -22.05
CA LEU A 427 -8.28 39.65 -22.28
C LEU A 427 -8.39 40.75 -23.34
N MET A 428 -7.53 41.78 -23.30
CA MET A 428 -7.42 42.80 -24.34
C MET A 428 -7.19 42.16 -25.71
N SER A 429 -6.25 41.21 -25.78
CA SER A 429 -5.93 40.50 -27.01
C SER A 429 -7.10 39.65 -27.53
N VAL A 430 -7.92 39.07 -26.65
CA VAL A 430 -9.12 38.31 -27.05
C VAL A 430 -10.15 39.26 -27.64
N LEU A 431 -10.48 40.34 -26.92
CA LEU A 431 -11.48 41.32 -27.35
C LEU A 431 -11.08 41.98 -28.68
N ASP A 432 -9.80 42.33 -28.85
CA ASP A 432 -9.27 42.87 -30.11
C ASP A 432 -9.47 41.90 -31.28
N ASN A 433 -9.15 40.61 -31.10
CA ASN A 433 -9.33 39.60 -32.15
C ASN A 433 -10.80 39.39 -32.51
N LEU A 434 -11.69 39.31 -31.51
CA LEU A 434 -13.12 39.12 -31.74
C LEU A 434 -13.75 40.36 -32.42
N TYR A 435 -13.42 41.56 -31.95
CA TYR A 435 -13.93 42.79 -32.53
C TYR A 435 -13.39 43.04 -33.95
N SER A 436 -12.10 42.80 -34.18
CA SER A 436 -11.53 42.89 -35.52
C SER A 436 -12.24 41.93 -36.49
N ASN A 437 -12.54 40.70 -36.04
CA ASN A 437 -13.33 39.76 -36.84
C ASN A 437 -14.73 40.29 -37.12
N ALA A 438 -15.42 40.84 -36.13
CA ALA A 438 -16.75 41.45 -36.31
C ALA A 438 -16.74 42.56 -37.36
N VAL A 439 -15.74 43.45 -37.35
CA VAL A 439 -15.59 44.53 -38.36
C VAL A 439 -15.28 43.98 -39.75
N HIS A 440 -14.50 42.91 -39.85
CA HIS A 440 -14.06 42.37 -41.13
C HIS A 440 -15.06 41.43 -41.82
N TYR A 441 -15.84 40.67 -41.05
CA TYR A 441 -16.80 39.68 -41.55
C TYR A 441 -18.26 40.13 -41.43
N GLY A 442 -18.53 41.20 -40.67
CA GLY A 442 -19.86 41.76 -40.54
C GLY A 442 -20.48 42.30 -41.84
N ALA A 443 -21.80 42.50 -41.80
CA ALA A 443 -22.54 43.19 -42.84
C ALA A 443 -22.11 44.67 -42.92
N GLU A 444 -22.08 45.22 -44.14
CA GLU A 444 -21.93 46.67 -44.31
C GLU A 444 -23.19 47.38 -43.80
N SER A 445 -23.03 48.54 -43.18
CA SER A 445 -24.10 49.23 -42.44
C SER A 445 -24.74 48.38 -41.32
N GLY A 446 -24.06 47.30 -40.90
CA GLY A 446 -24.51 46.42 -39.83
C GLY A 446 -24.16 46.92 -38.43
N ASN A 447 -24.51 46.13 -37.43
CA ASN A 447 -24.25 46.47 -36.04
C ASN A 447 -23.28 45.46 -35.40
N ILE A 448 -22.47 45.95 -34.46
CA ILE A 448 -21.69 45.14 -33.53
C ILE A 448 -22.23 45.39 -32.13
N TRP A 449 -22.53 44.33 -31.38
CA TRP A 449 -22.94 44.43 -29.97
C TRP A 449 -21.89 43.81 -29.07
N ILE A 450 -21.54 44.51 -28.00
CA ILE A 450 -20.72 43.95 -26.92
C ILE A 450 -21.55 43.98 -25.64
N ARG A 451 -21.84 42.80 -25.10
CA ARG A 451 -22.68 42.66 -23.91
C ARG A 451 -21.97 41.85 -22.85
N SER A 452 -22.18 42.21 -21.58
CA SER A 452 -21.74 41.39 -20.46
C SER A 452 -22.91 41.01 -19.57
N SER A 453 -22.96 39.77 -19.10
CA SER A 453 -23.99 39.29 -18.17
C SER A 453 -23.40 38.35 -17.12
N LEU A 454 -24.09 38.16 -16.00
CA LEU A 454 -23.69 37.23 -14.94
C LEU A 454 -24.62 36.02 -14.93
N HIS A 455 -24.04 34.83 -15.02
CA HIS A 455 -24.74 33.56 -14.87
C HIS A 455 -24.10 32.74 -13.75
N GLY A 456 -24.71 32.76 -12.57
CA GLY A 456 -24.14 32.14 -11.36
C GLY A 456 -22.83 32.82 -10.94
N SER A 457 -21.72 32.09 -11.00
CA SER A 457 -20.37 32.59 -10.68
C SER A 457 -19.54 32.93 -11.92
N THR A 458 -20.15 32.96 -13.10
CA THR A 458 -19.47 33.11 -14.39
C THR A 458 -19.95 34.35 -15.11
N VAL A 459 -19.01 35.19 -15.52
CA VAL A 459 -19.22 36.37 -16.36
C VAL A 459 -19.21 35.92 -17.83
N TYR A 460 -20.28 36.25 -18.54
CA TYR A 460 -20.39 36.08 -19.98
C TYR A 460 -20.11 37.40 -20.66
N ILE A 461 -19.23 37.41 -21.65
CA ILE A 461 -18.97 38.55 -22.53
C ILE A 461 -19.27 38.10 -23.96
N ASP A 462 -20.33 38.67 -24.54
CA ASP A 462 -20.81 38.36 -25.88
C ASP A 462 -20.33 39.45 -26.84
N VAL A 463 -19.64 39.04 -27.90
CA VAL A 463 -19.27 39.89 -29.04
C VAL A 463 -20.05 39.40 -30.25
N MET A 464 -21.02 40.21 -30.66
CA MET A 464 -21.99 39.88 -31.70
C MET A 464 -21.84 40.81 -32.89
N ASN A 465 -22.09 40.32 -34.09
CA ASN A 465 -22.21 41.17 -35.27
C ASN A 465 -23.30 40.69 -36.22
N THR A 466 -23.93 41.64 -36.92
CA THR A 466 -24.79 41.31 -38.07
C THR A 466 -23.92 40.70 -39.18
N GLY A 467 -24.33 39.58 -39.76
CA GLY A 467 -23.51 38.91 -40.77
C GLY A 467 -24.10 37.58 -41.24
N THR A 468 -23.39 36.94 -42.17
CA THR A 468 -23.76 35.60 -42.62
C THR A 468 -23.37 34.58 -41.53
N PRO A 469 -24.28 33.67 -41.14
CA PRO A 469 -23.97 32.63 -40.18
C PRO A 469 -22.81 31.74 -40.62
N ILE A 470 -22.02 31.26 -39.67
CA ILE A 470 -20.92 30.34 -39.94
C ILE A 470 -21.51 28.95 -40.22
N PRO A 471 -21.17 28.29 -41.35
CA PRO A 471 -21.70 26.98 -41.69
C PRO A 471 -21.39 25.97 -40.59
N GLU A 472 -22.33 25.11 -40.24
CA GLU A 472 -22.22 24.15 -39.13
C GLU A 472 -20.94 23.28 -39.21
N ALA A 473 -20.57 22.87 -40.44
CA ALA A 473 -19.35 22.12 -40.71
C ALA A 473 -18.04 22.88 -40.37
N GLU A 474 -18.06 24.21 -40.35
CA GLU A 474 -16.89 25.05 -40.09
C GLU A 474 -16.81 25.53 -38.62
N GLN A 475 -17.92 25.51 -37.86
CA GLN A 475 -18.00 26.12 -36.52
C GLN A 475 -16.98 25.57 -35.51
N THR A 476 -16.57 24.30 -35.65
CA THR A 476 -15.50 23.72 -34.80
C THR A 476 -14.11 24.09 -35.32
N MET A 477 -13.97 24.21 -36.65
CA MET A 477 -12.71 24.43 -37.35
C MET A 477 -12.23 25.89 -37.32
N ILE A 478 -13.13 26.87 -37.18
CA ILE A 478 -12.77 28.30 -37.14
C ILE A 478 -11.80 28.67 -36.01
N PHE A 479 -11.67 27.83 -35.00
CA PHE A 479 -10.74 28.02 -33.89
C PHE A 479 -9.41 27.28 -34.09
N GLU A 480 -9.25 26.51 -35.16
CA GLU A 480 -8.00 25.83 -35.51
C GLU A 480 -7.01 26.81 -36.15
N PRO A 481 -5.70 26.74 -35.80
CA PRO A 481 -4.70 27.63 -36.37
C PRO A 481 -4.65 27.54 -37.90
N PHE A 482 -4.54 28.70 -38.56
CA PHE A 482 -4.45 28.87 -40.02
C PHE A 482 -5.72 28.49 -40.80
N PHE A 483 -6.79 28.05 -40.13
CA PHE A 483 -8.05 27.79 -40.81
C PHE A 483 -8.72 29.11 -41.20
N GLN A 484 -9.24 29.17 -42.43
CA GLN A 484 -10.05 30.27 -42.93
C GLN A 484 -11.34 29.66 -43.48
N GLY A 485 -12.48 30.14 -42.98
CA GLY A 485 -13.78 29.66 -43.44
C GLY A 485 -14.06 30.02 -44.90
N SER A 486 -15.15 29.47 -45.43
CA SER A 486 -15.61 29.76 -46.81
C SER A 486 -15.98 31.23 -47.04
N HIS A 487 -16.28 31.97 -45.97
CA HIS A 487 -16.55 33.40 -46.02
C HIS A 487 -15.30 34.22 -46.32
N GLN A 488 -15.33 34.97 -47.42
CA GLN A 488 -14.25 35.89 -47.76
C GLN A 488 -14.26 37.11 -46.84
N ARG A 489 -13.08 37.45 -46.32
CA ARG A 489 -12.87 38.66 -45.52
C ARG A 489 -13.15 39.90 -46.38
N LYS A 490 -13.99 40.81 -45.91
CA LYS A 490 -14.25 42.09 -46.60
C LYS A 490 -13.14 43.09 -46.27
N GLY A 491 -12.22 43.31 -47.20
CA GLY A 491 -11.09 44.25 -47.11
C GLY A 491 -9.90 43.85 -47.98
N ALA A 492 -8.90 44.73 -48.12
CA ALA A 492 -7.77 44.56 -49.03
C ALA A 492 -6.77 43.44 -48.61
N VAL A 493 -6.73 43.06 -47.33
CA VAL A 493 -5.72 42.13 -46.79
C VAL A 493 -6.36 40.80 -46.36
N LYS A 494 -5.88 39.67 -46.88
CA LYS A 494 -6.30 38.33 -46.43
C LYS A 494 -6.00 38.13 -44.94
N GLY A 495 -6.91 37.47 -44.21
CA GLY A 495 -6.68 37.12 -42.81
C GLY A 495 -5.59 36.06 -42.65
N SER A 496 -4.97 35.95 -41.48
CA SER A 496 -3.95 34.93 -41.20
C SER A 496 -4.51 33.59 -40.72
N GLY A 497 -5.78 33.56 -40.30
CA GLY A 497 -6.40 32.38 -39.67
C GLY A 497 -5.90 32.09 -38.24
N LEU A 498 -5.17 33.01 -37.61
CA LEU A 498 -4.62 32.82 -36.25
C LEU A 498 -5.43 33.53 -35.15
N GLY A 499 -6.27 34.51 -35.49
CA GLY A 499 -6.91 35.36 -34.48
C GLY A 499 -7.82 34.61 -33.51
N LEU A 500 -8.69 33.73 -34.02
CA LEU A 500 -9.63 32.95 -33.19
C LEU A 500 -8.92 31.84 -32.39
N SER A 501 -7.87 31.23 -32.92
CA SER A 501 -7.07 30.24 -32.18
C SER A 501 -6.32 30.90 -31.02
N ILE A 502 -5.71 32.08 -31.25
CA ILE A 502 -5.08 32.90 -30.19
C ILE A 502 -6.11 33.27 -29.13
N ALA A 503 -7.28 33.77 -29.53
CA ALA A 503 -8.36 34.13 -28.61
C ALA A 503 -8.78 32.94 -27.73
N ARG A 504 -8.98 31.75 -28.34
CA ARG A 504 -9.36 30.52 -27.63
C ARG A 504 -8.29 30.10 -26.61
N ASP A 505 -7.02 30.16 -26.97
CA ASP A 505 -5.92 29.77 -26.08
C ASP A 505 -5.70 30.78 -24.96
N CYS A 506 -5.84 32.08 -25.23
CA CYS A 506 -5.80 33.12 -24.19
C CYS A 506 -6.92 32.93 -23.16
N ILE A 507 -8.16 32.65 -23.61
CA ILE A 507 -9.27 32.35 -22.70
C ILE A 507 -9.01 31.07 -21.88
N ARG A 508 -8.49 30.01 -22.50
CA ARG A 508 -8.13 28.76 -21.79
C ARG A 508 -7.09 29.00 -20.69
N ARG A 509 -6.09 29.84 -20.95
CA ARG A 509 -5.07 30.26 -19.96
C ARG A 509 -5.69 30.99 -18.77
N MET A 510 -6.75 31.76 -19.01
CA MET A 510 -7.55 32.40 -17.96
C MET A 510 -8.61 31.48 -17.33
N ARG A 511 -8.51 30.15 -17.57
CA ARG A 511 -9.45 29.12 -17.09
C ARG A 511 -10.90 29.34 -17.55
N GLY A 512 -11.07 30.06 -18.66
CA GLY A 512 -12.36 30.34 -19.28
C GLY A 512 -12.70 29.45 -20.46
N LYS A 513 -13.81 29.77 -21.13
CA LYS A 513 -14.22 29.13 -22.40
C LYS A 513 -14.62 30.17 -23.44
N LEU A 514 -14.31 29.88 -24.70
CA LEU A 514 -14.73 30.67 -25.87
C LEU A 514 -15.47 29.75 -26.82
N TYR A 515 -16.69 30.12 -27.21
CA TYR A 515 -17.49 29.35 -28.16
C TYR A 515 -18.38 30.26 -29.01
N LEU A 516 -18.84 29.71 -30.13
CA LEU A 516 -19.84 30.33 -30.98
C LEU A 516 -21.23 29.99 -30.41
N VAL A 517 -22.11 30.98 -30.30
CA VAL A 517 -23.51 30.83 -29.86
C VAL A 517 -24.42 31.09 -31.06
N ASP A 518 -25.42 30.25 -31.23
CA ASP A 518 -26.48 30.47 -32.20
C ASP A 518 -27.43 31.54 -31.65
N ASP A 519 -27.33 32.75 -32.17
CA ASP A 519 -28.04 33.93 -31.69
C ASP A 519 -28.77 34.61 -32.85
N HIS A 520 -29.93 34.05 -33.20
CA HIS A 520 -30.77 34.43 -34.34
C HIS A 520 -30.13 34.18 -35.73
N ALA A 521 -30.96 33.88 -36.73
CA ALA A 521 -30.52 33.41 -38.05
C ALA A 521 -29.67 34.39 -38.90
N GLN A 522 -29.32 35.58 -38.39
CA GLN A 522 -28.57 36.62 -39.12
C GLN A 522 -27.46 37.32 -38.31
N ASN A 523 -27.11 36.80 -37.12
CA ASN A 523 -25.97 37.30 -36.36
C ASN A 523 -24.93 36.21 -36.11
N VAL A 524 -23.70 36.63 -35.88
CA VAL A 524 -22.60 35.77 -35.42
C VAL A 524 -22.25 36.22 -34.01
N CYS A 525 -22.34 35.31 -33.03
CA CYS A 525 -22.10 35.61 -31.62
C CYS A 525 -20.97 34.75 -31.06
N PHE A 526 -19.90 35.39 -30.60
CA PHE A 526 -18.84 34.73 -29.83
C PHE A 526 -19.01 35.06 -28.35
N ARG A 527 -19.14 34.01 -27.53
CA ARG A 527 -19.28 34.12 -26.07
C ARG A 527 -18.01 33.71 -25.36
N ILE A 528 -17.51 34.61 -24.52
CA ILE A 528 -16.43 34.37 -23.56
C ILE A 528 -17.06 34.06 -22.20
N GLU A 529 -16.59 33.00 -21.53
CA GLU A 529 -16.89 32.69 -20.14
C GLU A 529 -15.65 32.90 -19.28
N LEU A 530 -15.74 33.75 -18.25
CA LEU A 530 -14.68 33.96 -17.26
C LEU A 530 -15.24 33.95 -15.83
N PRO A 531 -14.44 33.60 -14.82
CA PRO A 531 -14.90 33.66 -13.43
C PRO A 531 -15.22 35.10 -13.00
N LEU A 532 -16.21 35.25 -12.12
CA LEU A 532 -16.49 36.53 -11.48
C LEU A 532 -15.31 36.97 -10.58
N ALA A 533 -14.89 38.23 -10.68
CA ALA A 533 -13.93 38.81 -9.75
C ALA A 533 -14.56 38.89 -8.35
N ALA A 534 -13.84 38.41 -7.32
CA ALA A 534 -14.30 38.56 -5.94
C ALA A 534 -14.39 40.06 -5.60
N ALA A 535 -15.50 40.49 -4.99
CA ALA A 535 -15.67 41.87 -4.57
C ALA A 535 -14.53 42.24 -3.61
N LYS A 536 -13.71 43.24 -3.97
CA LYS A 536 -12.81 43.89 -3.03
C LYS A 536 -13.69 44.59 -2.00
N ASN A 537 -13.80 44.01 -0.80
CA ASN A 537 -14.29 44.75 0.36
C ASN A 537 -13.30 45.91 0.56
N HIS A 538 -13.75 47.13 0.24
CA HIS A 538 -13.03 48.35 0.60
C HIS A 538 -13.08 48.60 2.10
#